data_AF-A0A8S3KG14-F1
#
_entry.id   AF-A0A8S3KG14-F1
#
_cell.length_a   1.000
_cell.length_b   1.000
_cell.length_c   1.000
_cell.angle_alpha   90.00
_cell.angle_beta   90.00
_cell.angle_gamma   90.00
#
_symmetry.space_group_name_H-M   'P 1'
#
loop_
_entity.id
_entity.type
_entity.pdbx_description
1 polymer ?
#
loop_
_entity_poly.entity_id
_entity_poly.type
_entity_poly.pdbx_seq_one_letter_code
_entity_poly.pdbx_strand_id
1 'polypeptide(L)'
;VFEALVGAIFLDSEKCLKTVWNVIEPLLRQYIDRSITNPNSNPVREFFEKGGKFISESTETDTEKDTIKSIFIVQTANGCLIEGSGTSKKMAKYDACRKAIKLLMRYNVITD
;
A
#
# COMPACT_ATOMS: atom_id res chain seq x y z
N VAL A 1 -3.77 -12.17 -19.66
CA VAL A 1 -3.66 -13.63 -19.97
C VAL A 1 -3.98 -14.49 -18.76
N PHE A 2 -3.39 -14.26 -17.58
CA PHE A 2 -3.73 -15.03 -16.37
C PHE A 2 -5.23 -15.01 -16.01
N GLU A 3 -5.83 -13.81 -15.89
CA GLU A 3 -7.26 -13.68 -15.58
C GLU A 3 -8.17 -14.32 -16.64
N ALA A 4 -7.76 -14.26 -17.91
CA ALA A 4 -8.49 -14.92 -19.00
C ALA A 4 -8.44 -16.46 -18.88
N LEU A 5 -7.31 -17.04 -18.46
CA LEU A 5 -7.18 -18.47 -18.18
C LEU A 5 -8.11 -18.90 -17.04
N VAL A 6 -8.16 -18.12 -15.95
CA VAL A 6 -9.09 -18.35 -14.83
C VAL A 6 -10.54 -18.36 -15.32
N GLY A 7 -10.90 -17.40 -16.19
CA GLY A 7 -12.23 -17.34 -16.81
C GLY A 7 -12.53 -18.54 -17.72
N ALA A 8 -11.55 -19.01 -18.49
CA ALA A 8 -11.72 -20.19 -19.34
C ALA A 8 -11.97 -21.47 -18.51
N ILE A 9 -11.19 -21.69 -17.44
CA ILE A 9 -11.39 -22.83 -16.51
C ILE A 9 -12.77 -22.75 -15.86
N PHE A 10 -13.21 -21.54 -15.48
CA PHE A 10 -14.54 -21.34 -14.90
C PHE A 10 -15.65 -21.74 -15.87
N LEU A 11 -15.56 -21.34 -17.13
CA LEU A 11 -16.56 -21.69 -18.14
C LEU A 11 -16.56 -23.17 -18.49
N ASP A 12 -15.37 -23.79 -18.61
CA ASP A 12 -15.19 -25.21 -18.92
C ASP A 12 -15.71 -26.12 -17.80
N SER A 13 -15.59 -25.68 -16.54
CA SER A 13 -16.05 -26.41 -15.36
C SER A 13 -17.50 -26.11 -14.95
N GLU A 14 -18.36 -25.75 -15.91
CA GLU A 14 -19.77 -25.41 -15.66
C GLU A 14 -19.96 -24.32 -14.59
N LYS A 15 -19.09 -23.30 -14.59
CA LYS A 15 -19.11 -22.17 -13.64
C LYS A 15 -18.78 -22.60 -12.19
N CYS A 16 -17.91 -23.60 -12.02
CA CYS A 16 -17.51 -24.09 -10.70
C CYS A 16 -16.26 -23.38 -10.14
N LEU A 17 -16.46 -22.45 -9.19
CA LEU A 17 -15.35 -21.77 -8.51
C LEU A 17 -14.43 -22.72 -7.73
N LYS A 18 -14.97 -23.84 -7.23
CA LYS A 18 -14.16 -24.84 -6.52
C LYS A 18 -13.15 -25.51 -7.45
N THR A 19 -13.56 -25.84 -8.66
CA THR A 19 -12.66 -26.39 -9.69
C THR A 19 -11.61 -25.37 -10.09
N VAL A 20 -12.00 -24.11 -10.30
CA VAL A 20 -11.06 -23.01 -10.56
C VAL A 20 -10.01 -22.91 -9.45
N TRP A 21 -10.44 -22.88 -8.18
CA TRP A 21 -9.52 -22.79 -7.05
C TRP A 21 -8.58 -23.99 -6.97
N ASN A 22 -9.09 -25.22 -7.17
CA ASN A 22 -8.26 -26.43 -7.17
C ASN A 22 -7.16 -26.41 -8.23
N VAL A 23 -7.39 -25.74 -9.37
CA VAL A 23 -6.39 -25.61 -10.44
C VAL A 23 -5.42 -24.45 -10.17
N ILE A 24 -5.91 -23.32 -9.69
CA ILE A 24 -5.12 -22.09 -9.54
C ILE A 24 -4.32 -22.05 -8.22
N GLU A 25 -4.86 -22.60 -7.14
CA GLU A 25 -4.25 -22.56 -5.81
C GLU A 25 -2.83 -23.16 -5.79
N PRO A 26 -2.54 -24.33 -6.39
CA PRO A 26 -1.19 -24.87 -6.41
C PRO A 26 -0.17 -23.97 -7.13
N LEU A 27 -0.62 -23.26 -8.17
CA LEU A 27 0.22 -22.32 -8.92
C LEU A 27 0.53 -21.05 -8.11
N LEU A 28 -0.39 -20.63 -7.25
CA LEU A 28 -0.26 -19.44 -6.40
C LEU A 28 0.26 -19.74 -5.00
N ARG A 29 0.31 -21.01 -4.57
CA ARG A 29 0.60 -21.45 -3.20
C ARG A 29 1.80 -20.75 -2.58
N GLN A 30 2.94 -20.75 -3.28
CA GLN A 30 4.16 -20.08 -2.79
C GLN A 30 4.00 -18.57 -2.55
N TYR A 31 3.19 -17.88 -3.35
CA TYR A 31 2.94 -16.44 -3.22
C TYR A 31 1.95 -16.17 -2.09
N ILE A 32 0.94 -17.02 -1.96
CA ILE A 32 -0.02 -16.98 -0.86
C ILE A 32 0.72 -17.21 0.46
N ASP A 33 1.51 -18.28 0.57
CA ASP A 33 2.26 -18.63 1.78
C ASP A 33 3.26 -17.53 2.16
N ARG A 34 3.96 -16.93 1.18
CA ARG A 34 4.84 -15.78 1.41
C ARG A 34 4.06 -14.59 1.96
N SER A 35 2.88 -14.32 1.43
CA SER A 35 2.03 -13.20 1.86
C SER A 35 1.40 -13.43 3.23
N ILE A 36 1.14 -14.68 3.60
CA ILE A 36 0.67 -15.07 4.94
C ILE A 36 1.82 -14.94 5.95
N THR A 37 3.00 -15.45 5.60
CA THR A 37 4.19 -15.45 6.49
C THR A 37 4.76 -14.05 6.68
N ASN A 38 4.77 -13.24 5.63
CA ASN A 38 5.25 -11.87 5.65
C ASN A 38 4.17 -10.93 5.06
N PRO A 39 3.13 -10.60 5.86
CA PRO A 39 2.07 -9.74 5.39
C PRO A 39 2.63 -8.37 5.03
N ASN A 40 2.35 -7.93 3.80
CA ASN A 40 2.68 -6.57 3.38
C ASN A 40 1.89 -5.59 4.25
N SER A 41 2.57 -4.95 5.20
CA SER A 41 1.97 -3.88 5.99
C SER A 41 1.61 -2.73 5.06
N ASN A 42 0.32 -2.35 5.05
CA ASN A 42 -0.10 -1.13 4.38
C ASN A 42 0.37 0.05 5.25
N PRO A 43 1.33 0.88 4.81
CA PRO A 43 1.91 1.92 5.64
C PRO A 43 0.90 2.98 6.05
N VAL A 44 -0.19 3.16 5.31
CA VAL A 44 -1.27 4.05 5.75
C VAL A 44 -1.96 3.47 6.98
N ARG A 45 -2.29 2.18 6.95
CA ARG A 45 -2.92 1.47 8.07
C ARG A 45 -2.00 1.45 9.29
N GLU A 46 -0.76 1.04 9.11
CA GLU A 46 0.22 0.97 10.20
C GLU A 46 0.49 2.35 10.82
N PHE A 47 0.53 3.41 10.02
CA PHE A 47 0.70 4.78 10.52
C PHE A 47 -0.45 5.19 11.45
N PHE A 48 -1.70 4.83 11.10
CA PHE A 48 -2.85 5.08 11.96
C PHE A 48 -2.87 4.21 13.22
N GLU A 49 -2.51 2.93 13.10
CA GLU A 49 -2.39 2.02 14.26
C GLU A 49 -1.34 2.53 15.27
N LYS A 50 -0.31 3.23 14.78
CA LYS A 50 0.71 3.91 15.62
C LYS A 50 0.28 5.30 16.12
N GLY A 51 -0.98 5.71 15.95
CA GLY A 51 -1.52 6.96 16.47
C GLY A 51 -1.25 8.20 15.62
N GLY A 52 -0.87 8.02 14.35
CA GLY A 52 -0.66 9.11 13.40
C GLY A 52 -1.95 9.84 13.01
N LYS A 53 -1.81 11.11 12.62
CA LYS A 53 -2.91 11.99 12.19
C LYS A 53 -2.63 12.61 10.82
N PHE A 54 -3.67 12.84 10.04
CA PHE A 54 -3.56 13.58 8.79
C PHE A 54 -3.78 15.06 9.04
N ILE A 55 -2.95 15.89 8.43
CA ILE A 55 -2.98 17.33 8.63
C ILE A 55 -3.53 18.02 7.39
N SER A 56 -2.90 17.80 6.24
CA SER A 56 -3.29 18.50 5.02
C SER A 56 -2.85 17.76 3.76
N GLU A 57 -3.49 18.12 2.67
CA GLU A 57 -3.24 17.62 1.32
C GLU A 57 -3.28 18.80 0.36
N SER A 58 -2.29 18.89 -0.52
CA SER A 58 -2.26 19.86 -1.61
C SER A 58 -1.88 19.18 -2.91
N THR A 59 -2.25 19.80 -4.02
CA THR A 59 -1.84 19.36 -5.35
C THR A 59 -1.36 20.59 -6.09
N GLU A 60 -0.11 20.52 -6.50
CA GLU A 60 0.56 21.55 -7.27
C GLU A 60 0.69 21.04 -8.70
N THR A 61 0.25 21.86 -9.65
CA THR A 61 0.44 21.57 -11.07
C THR A 61 1.60 22.43 -11.54
N ASP A 62 2.68 21.79 -11.99
CA ASP A 62 3.79 22.48 -12.63
C ASP A 62 3.43 22.67 -14.12
N THR A 63 2.95 23.87 -14.45
CA THR A 63 2.50 24.23 -15.80
C THR A 63 3.64 24.24 -16.82
N GLU A 64 4.90 24.35 -16.39
CA GLU A 64 6.06 24.35 -17.30
C GLU A 64 6.48 22.94 -17.72
N LYS A 65 6.20 21.94 -16.87
CA LYS A 65 6.60 20.54 -17.10
C LYS A 65 5.43 19.59 -17.33
N ASP A 66 4.20 20.11 -17.38
CA ASP A 66 2.95 19.34 -17.44
C ASP A 66 2.91 18.20 -16.41
N THR A 67 3.50 18.43 -15.23
CA THR A 67 3.64 17.40 -14.20
C THR A 67 2.80 17.77 -12.99
N ILE A 68 1.95 16.85 -12.56
CA ILE A 68 1.14 17.00 -11.34
C ILE A 68 1.96 16.45 -10.17
N LYS A 69 2.22 17.30 -9.17
CA LYS A 69 2.85 16.91 -7.91
C LYS A 69 1.84 17.07 -6.78
N SER A 70 1.41 15.94 -6.23
CA SER A 70 0.61 15.92 -5.00
C SER A 70 1.55 15.93 -3.79
N ILE A 71 1.20 16.71 -2.77
CA ILE A 71 1.92 16.81 -1.50
C ILE A 71 0.93 16.45 -0.37
N PHE A 72 1.40 15.70 0.61
CA PHE A 72 0.58 15.22 1.73
C PHE A 72 1.35 15.35 3.04
N ILE A 73 0.75 15.99 4.05
CA ILE A 73 1.37 16.25 5.34
C ILE A 73 0.67 15.42 6.43
N VAL A 74 1.46 14.68 7.19
CA VAL A 74 1.00 13.84 8.31
C VAL A 74 1.73 14.21 9.60
N GLN A 75 1.08 13.99 10.73
CA GLN A 75 1.67 14.15 12.06
C GLN A 75 1.81 12.80 12.75
N THR A 76 3.01 12.47 13.19
CA THR A 76 3.28 11.25 13.98
C THR A 76 2.79 11.40 15.42
N ALA A 77 2.66 10.28 16.15
CA ALA A 77 2.21 10.29 17.55
C ALA A 77 3.12 11.10 18.50
N ASN A 78 4.41 11.22 18.19
CA ASN A 78 5.36 12.07 18.92
C ASN A 78 5.31 13.55 18.47
N GLY A 79 4.35 13.95 17.63
CA GLY A 79 4.08 15.33 17.23
C GLY A 79 4.85 15.82 16.00
N CYS A 80 5.75 15.03 15.41
CA CYS A 80 6.52 15.45 14.22
C CYS A 80 5.65 15.54 12.96
N LEU A 81 5.84 16.61 12.18
CA LEU A 81 5.20 16.78 10.89
C LEU A 81 6.08 16.22 9.76
N ILE A 82 5.47 15.44 8.88
CA ILE A 82 6.16 14.76 7.79
C ILE A 82 5.44 15.01 6.48
N GLU A 83 6.19 15.46 5.49
CA GLU A 83 5.72 15.67 4.13
C GLU A 83 6.08 14.49 3.23
N GLY A 84 5.08 13.99 2.52
CA GLY A 84 5.23 13.06 1.41
C GLY A 84 4.78 13.68 0.10
N SER A 85 5.36 13.20 -1.00
CA SER A 85 5.06 13.71 -2.33
C SER A 85 4.91 12.59 -3.34
N GLY A 86 4.15 12.83 -4.42
CA GLY A 86 4.03 11.87 -5.51
C GLY A 86 3.27 12.43 -6.71
N THR A 87 3.26 11.68 -7.81
CA THR A 87 2.52 12.04 -9.03
C THR A 87 1.00 11.89 -8.89
N SER A 88 0.55 11.34 -7.76
CA SER A 88 -0.86 11.24 -7.40
C SER A 88 -1.03 11.41 -5.90
N LYS A 89 -2.24 11.81 -5.51
CA LYS A 89 -2.69 11.89 -4.11
C LYS A 89 -2.42 10.62 -3.32
N LYS A 90 -2.69 9.46 -3.94
CA LYS A 90 -2.46 8.14 -3.33
C LYS A 90 -0.97 7.91 -3.05
N MET A 91 -0.09 8.27 -3.98
CA MET A 91 1.36 8.11 -3.80
C MET A 91 1.92 9.09 -2.78
N ALA A 92 1.48 10.35 -2.79
CA ALA A 92 1.89 11.35 -1.80
C ALA A 92 1.52 10.93 -0.37
N LYS A 93 0.28 10.46 -0.16
CA LYS A 93 -0.17 9.91 1.12
C LYS A 93 0.65 8.70 1.55
N TYR A 94 0.89 7.75 0.63
CA TYR A 94 1.66 6.55 0.91
C TYR A 94 3.11 6.90 1.30
N ASP A 95 3.75 7.81 0.57
CA ASP A 95 5.10 8.30 0.84
C ASP A 95 5.21 8.99 2.21
N ALA A 96 4.25 9.86 2.54
CA ALA A 96 4.20 10.56 3.84
C ALA A 96 4.11 9.57 5.00
N CYS A 97 3.17 8.61 4.93
CA CYS A 97 2.97 7.60 5.96
C CYS A 97 4.19 6.68 6.10
N ARG A 98 4.80 6.28 4.98
CA ARG A 98 6.01 5.44 4.98
C ARG A 98 7.20 6.15 5.65
N LYS A 99 7.42 7.43 5.32
CA LYS A 99 8.46 8.26 5.96
C LYS A 99 8.21 8.41 7.45
N ALA A 100 6.96 8.66 7.84
CA ALA A 100 6.54 8.81 9.22
C ALA A 100 6.77 7.54 10.06
N ILE A 101 6.39 6.36 9.56
CA ILE A 101 6.66 5.07 10.22
C ILE A 101 8.15 4.84 10.40
N LYS A 102 8.96 5.09 9.36
CA LYS A 102 10.41 4.91 9.41
C LYS A 102 11.05 5.79 10.49
N LEU A 103 10.53 7.00 10.69
CA LEU A 103 10.98 7.91 11.74
C LEU A 103 10.59 7.39 13.13
N LEU A 104 9.35 6.93 13.30
CA LEU A 104 8.89 6.32 14.56
C LEU A 104 9.69 5.08 14.95
N MET A 105 9.99 4.20 13.99
CA MET A 105 10.81 3.01 14.24
C MET A 105 12.24 3.37 14.66
N ARG A 106 12.85 4.38 14.03
CA ARG A 106 14.19 4.85 14.43
C ARG A 106 14.21 5.44 15.83
N TYR A 107 13.16 6.15 16.23
CA TYR A 107 13.07 6.73 17.56
C TYR A 107 13.06 5.64 18.64
N ASN A 108 12.24 4.61 18.47
CA ASN A 108 12.14 3.51 19.44
C ASN A 108 13.46 2.74 19.63
N VAL A 109 14.26 2.56 18.57
CA VAL A 109 15.55 1.86 18.64
C VAL A 109 16.62 2.64 19.43
N ILE A 110 16.46 3.96 19.60
CA ILE A 110 17.40 4.80 20.34
C ILE A 110 17.02 4.90 21.83
N THR A 111 15.76 4.61 22.16
CA THR A 111 15.20 4.71 23.51
C THR A 111 15.18 3.39 24.29
N ASP A 112 15.52 2.28 23.65
CA ASP A 112 15.75 0.94 24.25
C ASP A 112 17.26 0.70 24.46
#